data_AF-A0A109IHY3-F1
#
_entry.id   AF-A0A109IHY3-F1
#
_cell.length_a   1.000
_cell.length_b   1.000
_cell.length_c   1.000
_cell.angle_alpha   90.00
_cell.angle_beta   90.00
_cell.angle_gamma   90.00
#
_symmetry.space_group_name_H-M   'P 1'
#
loop_
_entity.id
_entity.type
_entity.pdbx_description
1 polymer ?
#
loop_
_entity_poly.entity_id
_entity_poly.type
_entity_poly.pdbx_seq_one_letter_code
_entity_poly.pdbx_strand_id
1 'polypeptide(L)'
;MTSAPAGTPAGDRVHRIHWLPGTDTLRGVCHCGAERVAVEPVALWEWLLGHPRDHQDPAVPGDRPVASAGDRPAVPAGDRPVASAGNRPAVRA
;
A
#
# COMPACT_ATOMS: atom_id res chain seq x y z
N MET A 1 -18.12 -14.45 -24.97
CA MET A 1 -17.39 -14.95 -23.80
C MET A 1 -16.85 -13.73 -23.06
N THR A 2 -17.60 -13.20 -22.10
CA THR A 2 -17.14 -12.06 -21.31
C THR A 2 -16.23 -12.61 -20.22
N SER A 3 -14.92 -12.38 -20.35
CA SER A 3 -13.97 -12.70 -19.29
C SER A 3 -14.23 -11.76 -18.12
N ALA A 4 -14.35 -12.32 -16.91
CA ALA A 4 -14.38 -11.52 -15.69
C ALA A 4 -13.07 -10.71 -15.57
N PRO A 5 -13.08 -9.49 -15.02
CA PRO A 5 -11.84 -8.77 -14.78
C PRO A 5 -11.00 -9.60 -13.81
N ALA A 6 -9.90 -10.16 -14.30
CA ALA A 6 -8.91 -10.77 -13.44
C ALA A 6 -8.42 -9.68 -12.48
N GLY A 7 -8.66 -9.87 -11.18
CA GLY A 7 -8.03 -9.05 -10.16
C GLY A 7 -6.52 -8.98 -10.42
N THR A 8 -5.89 -7.86 -10.10
CA THR A 8 -4.45 -7.70 -10.36
C THR A 8 -3.69 -8.85 -9.69
N PRO A 9 -2.95 -9.67 -10.45
CA PRO A 9 -2.17 -10.74 -9.85
C PRO A 9 -1.23 -10.12 -8.82
N ALA A 10 -1.35 -10.60 -7.59
CA ALA A 10 -0.57 -10.19 -6.45
C ALA A 10 0.41 -11.32 -6.10
N GLY A 11 1.70 -11.01 -6.18
CA GLY A 11 2.78 -11.93 -5.88
C GLY A 11 4.12 -11.18 -5.99
N ASP A 12 5.10 -11.61 -5.20
CA ASP A 12 6.42 -10.97 -5.07
C ASP A 12 7.30 -11.05 -6.34
N ARG A 13 6.81 -11.71 -7.40
CA ARG A 13 7.51 -11.87 -8.69
C ARG A 13 6.64 -11.54 -9.90
N VAL A 14 5.60 -10.74 -9.70
CA VAL A 14 4.71 -10.33 -10.80
C VAL A 14 5.32 -9.15 -11.55
N HIS A 15 5.59 -9.35 -12.84
CA HIS A 15 5.91 -8.27 -13.77
C HIS A 15 4.62 -7.80 -14.45
N ARG A 16 4.41 -6.49 -14.51
CA ARG A 16 3.20 -5.91 -15.16
C ARG A 16 3.61 -5.18 -16.42
N ILE A 17 2.95 -5.47 -17.54
CA ILE A 17 3.24 -4.83 -18.82
C ILE A 17 1.91 -4.37 -19.43
N HIS A 18 1.88 -3.14 -19.91
CA HIS A 18 0.76 -2.60 -20.66
C HIS A 18 1.24 -1.77 -21.84
N TRP A 19 0.46 -1.79 -22.93
CA TRP A 19 0.66 -0.89 -24.05
C TRP A 19 0.17 0.52 -23.69
N LEU A 20 0.92 1.54 -24.11
CA LEU A 20 0.48 2.92 -24.03
C LEU A 20 -0.51 3.20 -25.19
N PRO A 21 -1.72 3.69 -24.91
CA PRO A 21 -2.74 3.91 -25.92
C PRO A 21 -2.26 4.78 -27.09
N GLY A 22 -2.60 4.38 -28.32
CA GLY A 22 -2.24 5.12 -29.53
C GLY A 22 -0.78 5.00 -29.96
N THR A 23 0.00 4.10 -29.34
CA THR A 23 1.42 3.90 -29.65
C THR A 23 1.77 2.42 -29.70
N ASP A 24 2.91 2.11 -30.33
CA ASP A 24 3.56 0.81 -30.21
C ASP A 24 4.55 0.79 -29.02
N THR A 25 4.21 1.45 -27.91
CA THR A 25 5.09 1.58 -26.76
C THR A 25 4.56 0.79 -25.57
N LEU A 26 5.45 0.07 -24.90
CA LEU A 26 5.15 -0.73 -23.71
C LEU A 26 5.65 -0.03 -22.45
N ARG A 27 4.84 -0.01 -21.40
CA ARG A 27 5.25 0.32 -20.03
C ARG A 27 5.29 -0.95 -19.19
N GLY A 28 6.48 -1.29 -18.70
CA GLY A 28 6.75 -2.42 -17.82
C GLY A 28 7.02 -1.97 -16.39
N VAL A 29 6.54 -2.76 -15.43
CA VAL A 29 6.79 -2.61 -13.99
C VAL A 29 7.38 -3.93 -13.50
N CYS A 30 8.60 -3.88 -12.95
CA CYS A 30 9.25 -5.03 -12.34
C CYS A 30 8.59 -5.36 -11.00
N HIS A 31 8.81 -6.57 -10.48
CA HIS A 31 8.26 -6.99 -9.19
C HIS A 31 8.79 -6.17 -8.01
N CYS A 32 9.96 -5.53 -8.13
CA CYS A 32 10.51 -4.58 -7.15
C CYS A 32 9.83 -3.19 -7.20
N GLY A 33 8.98 -2.92 -8.19
CA GLY A 33 8.33 -1.63 -8.38
C GLY A 33 9.04 -0.69 -9.35
N ALA A 34 10.27 -1.01 -9.79
CA ALA A 34 10.94 -0.25 -10.84
C ALA A 34 10.11 -0.23 -12.13
N GLU A 35 10.11 0.90 -12.84
CA GLU A 35 9.35 1.09 -14.07
C GLU A 35 10.24 1.46 -15.26
N ARG A 36 9.87 0.98 -16.45
CA ARG A 36 10.49 1.38 -17.73
C ARG A 36 9.48 1.44 -18.85
N VAL A 37 9.71 2.35 -19.78
CA VAL A 37 9.03 2.44 -21.07
C VAL A 37 9.99 2.02 -22.19
N ALA A 38 9.53 1.19 -23.12
CA ALA A 38 10.29 0.78 -24.29
C ALA A 38 9.36 0.51 -25.47
N VAL A 39 9.83 0.84 -26.68
CA VAL A 39 9.15 0.46 -27.93
C VAL A 39 9.46 -1.00 -28.24
N GLU A 40 10.73 -1.39 -28.14
CA GLU A 40 11.17 -2.76 -28.42
C GLU A 40 10.73 -3.75 -27.32
N PRO A 41 9.86 -4.74 -27.64
CA PRO A 41 9.34 -5.67 -26.64
C PRO A 41 10.42 -6.53 -26.01
N VAL A 42 11.41 -6.97 -26.79
CA VAL A 42 12.51 -7.80 -26.28
C VAL A 42 13.36 -7.02 -25.29
N ALA A 43 13.71 -5.77 -25.60
CA ALA A 43 14.47 -4.91 -24.70
C ALA A 43 13.74 -4.67 -23.37
N LEU A 44 12.40 -4.58 -23.39
CA LEU A 44 11.62 -4.49 -22.16
C LEU A 44 11.68 -5.77 -21.34
N TRP A 45 11.56 -6.94 -21.98
CA TRP A 45 11.63 -8.24 -21.30
C TRP A 45 13.01 -8.51 -20.71
N GLU A 46 14.07 -8.22 -21.45
CA GLU A 46 15.45 -8.32 -20.95
C GLU A 46 15.63 -7.47 -19.69
N TRP A 47 15.13 -6.22 -19.72
CA TRP A 47 15.19 -5.33 -18.56
C TRP A 47 14.37 -5.86 -17.37
N LEU A 48 13.14 -6.34 -17.59
CA LEU A 48 12.29 -6.89 -16.52
C LEU A 48 12.93 -8.11 -15.83
N LEU A 49 13.55 -8.99 -16.62
CA LEU A 49 14.16 -10.23 -16.15
C LEU A 49 15.59 -10.03 -15.60
N GLY A 50 16.19 -8.86 -15.81
CA GLY A 50 17.54 -8.51 -15.35
C GLY A 50 17.66 -8.14 -13.86
N HIS A 51 16.55 -8.13 -13.12
CA HIS A 51 16.57 -7.92 -11.67
C HIS A 51 17.45 -8.98 -10.96
N PRO A 52 18.29 -8.60 -9.97
CA PRO A 52 18.42 -7.28 -9.33
C PRO A 52 19.48 -6.35 -9.96
N ARG A 53 20.17 -6.79 -11.02
CA ARG A 53 21.34 -6.07 -11.55
C ARG A 53 20.96 -4.73 -12.17
N ASP A 54 19.84 -4.68 -12.88
CA ASP A 54 19.43 -3.49 -13.64
C ASP A 54 18.62 -2.47 -12.83
N HIS A 55 18.11 -2.86 -11.65
CA HIS A 55 17.17 -2.05 -10.83
C HIS A 55 17.63 -1.95 -9.38
N GLN A 56 18.93 -1.80 -9.11
CA GLN A 56 19.39 -1.63 -7.72
C GLN A 56 18.61 -0.50 -7.06
N ASP A 57 17.80 -0.84 -6.05
CA ASP A 57 16.91 0.08 -5.37
C ASP A 57 17.72 1.22 -4.73
N PRO A 58 17.53 2.49 -5.12
CA PRO A 58 17.68 3.56 -4.13
C PRO A 58 16.49 3.38 -3.19
N ALA A 59 16.71 2.81 -2.01
CA ALA A 59 15.69 2.57 -1.00
C ALA A 59 14.77 3.80 -0.86
N VAL A 60 13.57 3.74 -1.44
CA VAL A 60 12.53 4.74 -1.22
C VAL A 60 11.89 4.38 0.12
N PRO A 61 11.98 5.24 1.15
CA PRO A 61 11.33 4.96 2.42
C PRO A 61 9.81 5.01 2.23
N GLY A 62 9.19 3.82 2.24
CA GLY A 62 7.80 3.57 2.60
C GLY A 62 6.75 4.54 2.07
N ASP A 63 6.10 4.17 0.98
CA ASP A 63 4.68 4.50 0.76
C ASP A 63 3.85 3.64 1.74
N ARG A 64 4.00 3.93 3.04
CA ARG A 64 3.04 3.49 4.05
C ARG A 64 1.89 4.48 3.89
N PRO A 65 0.67 4.05 3.51
CA PRO A 65 -0.46 4.96 3.55
C PRO A 65 -0.57 5.41 5.01
N VAL A 66 -0.26 6.68 5.25
CA VAL A 66 -0.65 7.34 6.49
C VAL A 66 -2.16 7.22 6.50
N ALA A 67 -2.67 6.30 7.32
CA ALA A 67 -4.07 6.32 7.69
C ALA A 67 -4.33 7.75 8.19
N SER A 68 -5.05 8.54 7.39
CA SER A 68 -5.41 9.90 7.75
C SER A 68 -6.01 9.86 9.14
N ALA A 69 -5.33 10.50 10.09
CA ALA A 69 -5.89 10.81 11.38
C ALA A 69 -6.97 11.88 11.15
N GLY A 70 -8.17 11.43 10.85
CA GLY A 70 -9.37 12.23 10.61
C GLY A 70 -10.41 11.27 10.06
N ASP A 71 -11.30 10.71 10.87
CA ASP A 71 -12.37 11.46 11.53
C ASP A 71 -12.74 10.73 12.84
N ARG A 72 -12.28 11.22 14.00
CA ARG A 72 -12.85 10.81 15.28
C ARG A 72 -13.55 12.03 15.86
N PRO A 73 -14.90 12.05 15.93
CA PRO A 73 -15.58 13.14 16.60
C PRO A 73 -15.08 13.20 18.06
N ALA A 74 -14.61 14.39 18.46
CA ALA A 74 -14.32 14.67 19.84
C ALA A 74 -15.63 14.65 20.63
N VAL A 75 -15.84 13.61 21.43
CA VAL A 75 -16.89 13.62 22.45
C VAL A 75 -16.56 14.75 23.44
N PRO A 76 -17.44 15.76 23.63
CA PRO A 76 -17.23 16.73 24.68
C PRO A 76 -17.35 16.02 26.03
N ALA A 77 -16.42 16.31 26.93
CA ALA A 77 -16.48 15.86 28.31
C ALA A 77 -17.69 16.52 28.98
N GLY A 78 -18.81 15.81 29.03
CA GLY A 78 -19.97 16.19 29.84
C GLY A 78 -19.61 16.12 31.31
N ASP A 79 -20.00 17.15 32.05
CA ASP A 79 -19.74 17.37 33.46
C ASP A 79 -19.99 16.11 34.31
N ARG A 80 -18.94 15.64 34.99
CA ARG A 80 -19.07 14.65 36.05
C ARG A 80 -19.89 15.25 37.19
N PRO A 81 -21.02 14.68 37.61
CA PRO A 81 -21.54 14.97 38.93
C PRO A 81 -20.59 14.37 39.97
N VAL A 82 -20.10 15.23 40.86
CA VAL A 82 -19.42 14.85 42.10
C VAL A 82 -20.46 14.21 43.02
N ALA A 83 -20.46 12.88 43.09
CA ALA A 83 -21.09 12.18 44.21
C ALA A 83 -20.07 12.10 45.35
N SER A 84 -20.18 13.06 46.27
CA SER A 84 -19.51 13.03 47.55
C SER A 84 -20.08 11.95 48.47
N ALA A 85 -19.16 11.32 49.21
CA ALA A 85 -19.29 10.76 50.55
C ALA A 85 -20.16 9.51 50.76
N GLY A 86 -19.54 8.46 51.34
CA GLY A 86 -20.27 7.36 51.94
C GLY A 86 -19.43 6.17 52.44
N ASN A 87 -18.66 6.39 53.49
CA ASN A 87 -18.23 5.44 54.54
C ASN A 87 -17.62 4.06 54.19
N ARG A 88 -16.33 3.91 54.56
CA ARG A 88 -15.73 2.66 55.07
C ARG A 88 -16.48 2.19 56.33
N PRO A 89 -16.53 0.87 56.54
CA PRO A 89 -15.95 0.36 57.77
C PRO A 89 -14.91 -0.73 57.52
N ALA A 90 -14.09 -0.92 58.56
CA ALA A 90 -12.91 -1.75 58.62
C ALA A 90 -13.22 -3.16 59.15
N VAL A 91 -12.39 -4.13 58.71
CA VAL A 91 -12.01 -5.42 59.34
C VAL A 91 -13.14 -6.43 59.64
N ARG A 92 -12.96 -7.75 59.54
CA ARG A 92 -11.90 -8.57 60.17
C ARG A 92 -12.02 -10.07 59.76
N ALA A 93 -10.88 -10.76 59.88
CA ALA A 93 -10.62 -12.21 60.03
C ALA A 93 -10.88 -13.14 58.83
#